data_AF-A0A6B3CXF5-F1
#
_entry.id   AF-A0A6B3CXF5-F1
#
_cell.length_a   1.000
_cell.length_b   1.000
_cell.length_c   1.000
_cell.angle_alpha   90.00
_cell.angle_beta   90.00
_cell.angle_gamma   90.00
#
_symmetry.space_group_name_H-M   'P 1'
#
loop_
_entity.id
_entity.type
_entity.pdbx_description
1 polymer ?
#
loop_
_entity_poly.entity_id
_entity_poly.type
_entity_poly.pdbx_seq_one_letter_code
_entity_poly.pdbx_strand_id
1 'polypeptide(L)' 'LVTRSALLDEMGGDYLTTARAKGLRDDLVRRRHAVPNALLPTVTLVFVNLGRTVAGVVLVETVFSWPGLGGLFYQ' A
#
# COMPACT_ATOMS: atom_id res chain seq x y z
N LEU A 1 -8.57 5.18 -4.11
CA LEU A 1 -9.46 4.06 -4.49
C LEU A 1 -8.81 2.69 -4.27
N VAL A 2 -7.54 2.49 -4.63
CA VAL A 2 -6.85 1.18 -4.50
C VAL A 2 -6.71 0.68 -3.05
N THR A 3 -6.49 1.57 -2.09
CA THR A 3 -6.47 1.21 -0.66
C THR A 3 -7.81 0.70 -0.13
N ARG A 4 -8.93 1.23 -0.67
CA ARG A 4 -10.28 0.80 -0.31
C ARG A 4 -10.63 -0.55 -0.92
N SER A 5 -10.21 -0.81 -2.17
CA SER A 5 -10.45 -2.10 -2.83
C SER A 5 -9.62 -3.21 -2.19
N ALA A 6 -8.35 -2.96 -1.87
CA ALA A 6 -7.50 -3.94 -1.18
C ALA A 6 -8.04 -4.33 0.21
N LEU A 7 -8.63 -3.38 0.93
CA LEU A 7 -9.33 -3.65 2.19
C LEU A 7 -10.61 -4.47 2.00
N LEU A 8 -11.36 -4.26 0.91
CA LEU A 8 -12.58 -5.01 0.62
C LEU A 8 -12.29 -6.47 0.20
N ASP A 9 -11.22 -6.70 -0.56
CA ASP A 9 -10.79 -8.06 -0.94
C ASP A 9 -10.33 -8.85 0.29
N GLU A 10 -9.55 -8.23 1.18
CA GLU A 10 -9.12 -8.88 2.44
C GLU A 10 -10.29 -9.16 3.38
N MET A 11 -11.32 -8.30 3.41
CA MET A 11 -12.53 -8.52 4.20
C MET A 11 -13.35 -9.75 3.74
N GLY A 12 -13.15 -10.22 2.51
CA GLY A 12 -13.79 -11.41 1.95
C GLY A 12 -13.06 -12.72 2.23
N GLY A 13 -11.91 -12.70 2.90
CA GLY A 13 -11.13 -13.91 3.16
C GLY A 13 -11.83 -14.88 4.11
N ASP A 14 -11.82 -16.17 3.77
CA ASP A 14 -12.45 -17.25 4.58
C ASP A 14 -11.95 -17.31 6.03
N TYR A 15 -10.74 -16.79 6.29
CA TYR A 15 -10.17 -16.69 7.63
C TYR A 15 -10.94 -15.70 8.53
N LEU A 16 -11.53 -14.64 7.98
CA LEU A 16 -12.41 -13.72 8.72
C LEU A 16 -13.73 -14.37 9.07
N THR A 17 -14.31 -15.14 8.15
CA THR A 17 -15.55 -15.90 8.37
C THR A 17 -15.34 -16.94 9.47
N THR A 18 -14.18 -17.59 9.49
CA THR A 18 -13.79 -18.55 10.52
C THR A 18 -13.53 -17.88 11.88
N ALA A 19 -12.91 -16.69 11.88
CA ALA A 19 -12.68 -15.91 13.10
C ALA A 19 -13.99 -15.40 13.73
N ARG A 20 -14.98 -15.02 12.91
CA ARG A 20 -16.35 -14.70 13.39
C ARG A 20 -17.07 -15.93 13.92
N ALA A 21 -16.97 -17.08 13.24
CA ALA A 21 -17.55 -18.34 13.69
C ALA A 21 -16.97 -18.82 15.04
N LYS A 22 -15.73 -18.43 15.36
CA LYS A 22 -15.10 -18.64 16.68
C LYS A 22 -15.60 -17.70 17.79
N GLY A 23 -16.51 -16.77 17.51
CA GLY A 23 -17.10 -15.87 18.51
C GLY A 23 -16.22 -14.68 18.93
N LEU A 24 -15.15 -14.37 18.16
CA LEU A 24 -14.36 -13.16 18.42
C LEU A 24 -15.15 -11.90 18.03
N ARG A 25 -15.11 -10.88 18.89
CA ARG A 25 -15.70 -9.56 18.62
C ARG A 25 -15.12 -8.99 17.32
N ASP A 26 -15.97 -8.46 16.44
CA ASP A 26 -15.59 -7.94 15.11
C ASP A 26 -14.43 -6.92 15.15
N ASP A 27 -14.36 -6.07 16.18
CA ASP A 27 -13.24 -5.14 16.34
C ASP A 27 -11.89 -5.83 16.61
N LEU A 28 -11.89 -6.97 17.31
CA LEU A 28 -10.68 -7.73 17.59
C LEU A 28 -10.21 -8.48 16.34
N VAL A 29 -11.15 -9.02 15.55
CA VAL A 29 -10.85 -9.67 14.26
C VAL A 29 -10.28 -8.66 13.28
N ARG A 30 -10.89 -7.47 13.18
CA ARG A 30 -10.43 -6.41 12.29
C ARG A 30 -9.02 -5.93 12.66
N ARG A 31 -8.78 -5.59 13.94
CA ARG A 31 -7.47 -5.06 14.37
C ARG A 31 -6.36 -6.09 14.42
N ARG A 32 -6.63 -7.33 14.84
CA ARG A 32 -5.59 -8.32 15.11
C ARG A 32 -5.37 -9.32 13.97
N HIS A 33 -6.33 -9.50 13.07
CA HIS A 33 -6.22 -10.46 11.97
C HIS A 33 -6.27 -9.76 10.61
N ALA A 34 -7.29 -8.94 10.34
CA ALA A 34 -7.44 -8.32 9.02
C ALA A 34 -6.37 -7.25 8.73
N VAL A 35 -6.06 -6.36 9.68
CA VAL A 35 -5.07 -5.28 9.49
C VAL A 35 -3.64 -5.78 9.21
N PRO A 36 -3.06 -6.68 10.02
CA PRO A 36 -1.73 -7.22 9.73
C PRO A 36 -1.67 -8.06 8.45
N ASN A 37 -2.76 -8.73 8.07
CA ASN A 37 -2.80 -9.50 6.82
C ASN A 37 -2.91 -8.60 5.58
N ALA A 38 -3.76 -7.57 5.64
CA ALA A 38 -3.91 -6.57 4.59
C ALA A 38 -2.68 -5.65 4.41
N LEU A 39 -1.78 -5.59 5.40
CA LEU A 39 -0.52 -4.85 5.30
C LEU A 39 0.45 -5.47 4.28
N LEU A 40 0.44 -6.78 4.07
CA LEU A 40 1.28 -7.47 3.08
C LEU A 40 1.11 -6.87 1.67
N PRO A 41 -0.09 -6.84 1.06
CA PRO A 41 -0.29 -6.24 -0.26
C PRO A 41 -0.22 -4.71 -0.23
N THR A 42 -0.61 -4.07 0.86
CA THR A 42 -0.61 -2.60 0.96
C THR A 42 0.80 -2.03 0.91
N VAL A 43 1.77 -2.66 1.59
CA VAL A 43 3.17 -2.22 1.58
C VAL A 43 3.75 -2.28 0.17
N THR A 44 3.56 -3.40 -0.54
CA THR A 44 4.01 -3.54 -1.93
C THR A 44 3.41 -2.44 -2.81
N LEU A 45 2.12 -2.17 -2.65
CA LEU A 45 1.44 -1.13 -3.41
C LEU A 45 1.98 0.27 -3.11
N VAL A 46 2.30 0.58 -1.85
CA VAL A 46 2.93 1.84 -1.46
C VAL A 46 4.28 2.00 -2.15
N PHE A 47 5.12 0.96 -2.17
CA PHE A 47 6.42 1.00 -2.85
C PHE A 47 6.29 1.19 -4.36
N VAL A 48 5.34 0.51 -5.02
CA VAL A 48 5.07 0.71 -6.45
C VAL A 48 4.64 2.14 -6.76
N ASN A 49 3.78 2.72 -5.92
CA ASN A 49 3.35 4.12 -6.09
C ASN A 49 4.51 5.10 -5.82
N LEU A 50 5.33 4.86 -4.81
CA LEU A 50 6.53 5.66 -4.54
C LEU A 50 7.50 5.63 -5.72
N GLY A 51 7.78 4.47 -6.30
CA GLY A 51 8.65 4.35 -7.47
C GLY A 51 8.13 5.17 -8.66
N ARG A 52 6.81 5.16 -8.89
CA ARG A 52 6.17 6.00 -9.92
C ARG A 52 6.30 7.49 -9.65
N THR A 53 6.10 7.92 -8.40
CA THR A 53 6.24 9.32 -8.01
C THR A 53 7.67 9.80 -8.20
N VAL A 54 8.66 9.01 -7.78
CA VAL A 54 10.08 9.33 -7.96
C VAL A 54 10.44 9.44 -9.44
N ALA A 55 9.91 8.54 -10.29
CA ALA A 55 10.09 8.65 -11.74
C ALA A 55 9.51 9.94 -12.33
N GLY A 56 8.39 10.46 -11.77
CA GLY A 56 7.82 11.75 -12.16
C GLY A 56 8.64 12.96 -11.70
N VAL A 57 9.32 12.87 -10.56
CA VAL A 57 10.17 13.96 -10.03
C VAL A 57 11.35 14.27 -10.96
N VAL A 58 11.96 13.25 -11.57
CA VAL A 58 13.05 13.44 -12.56
C VAL A 58 12.60 14.27 -13.77
N LEU A 59 11.33 14.11 -14.19
CA LEU A 59 10.76 14.92 -15.27
C LEU A 59 10.65 16.41 -14.87
N VAL A 60 10.30 16.69 -13.62
CA VAL A 60 10.22 18.06 -13.11
C VAL A 60 11.62 18.67 -12.97
N GLU A 61 12.60 17.91 -12.50
CA GLU A 61 14.00 18.34 -12.38
C GLU A 61 14.59 18.74 -13.75
N THR A 62 14.32 17.94 -14.79
CA THR A 62 14.79 18.20 -16.16
C THR A 62 14.10 19.40 -16.83
N VAL A 63 12.80 19.58 -16.64
CA VAL A 63 12.05 20.71 -17.22
C VAL A 63 12.39 22.04 -16.55
N PHE A 64 12.53 22.06 -15.23
CA PHE A 64 12.78 23.29 -14.47
C PHE A 64 14.26 23.56 -14.19
N SER A 65 15.18 22.71 -14.69
CA SER A 65 16.64 22.83 -14.45
C SER A 65 17.01 22.96 -12.96
N TRP A 66 16.24 22.30 -12.09
CA TRP A 66 16.49 22.33 -10.65
C TRP A 66 17.52 21.24 -10.31
N PRO A 67 18.66 21.55 -9.66
CA PRO A 67 19.61 20.53 -9.19
C PRO A 67 18.96 19.62 -8.14
N GLY A 68 18.47 18.47 -8.60
CA GLY A 68 17.94 17.40 -7.79
C GLY A 68 18.75 16.12 -7.91
N LEU A 69 18.27 15.05 -7.26
CA LEU A 69 19.00 13.78 -7.18
C LEU A 69 19.05 13.05 -8.52
N GLY A 70 18.11 13.30 -9.44
CA GLY A 70 18.08 12.65 -10.76
C GLY A 70 19.26 13.02 -11.65
N GLY A 71 19.79 14.23 -11.54
CA GLY A 71 20.98 14.67 -12.27
C GLY A 71 22.28 13.97 -11.83
N LEU A 72 22.36 13.54 -10.56
CA LEU A 72 23.53 12.83 -10.02
C LEU A 72 23.67 11.39 -10.53
N PHE A 73 22.59 10.79 -11.04
CA PHE A 73 22.60 9.43 -11.60
C PHE A 73 22.88 9.39 -13.11
N TYR A 74 22.89 10.54 -13.80
CA TYR A 74 23.09 10.66 -15.26
C TYR A 74 24.54 11.01 -15.66
N GLN A 75 25.41 11.29 -14.70
CA GLN A 75 26.87 11.41 -14.89
C GLN A 75 27.57 10.09 -14.57
#